data_AF-Q52862-F1
#
_entry.id   AF-Q52862-F1
#
_cell.length_a   1.000
_cell.length_b   1.000
_cell.length_c   1.000
_cell.angle_alpha   90.00
_cell.angle_beta   90.00
_cell.angle_gamma   90.00
#
_symmetry.space_group_name_H-M   'P 1'
#
loop_
_entity.id
_entity.type
_entity.pdbx_description
1 polymer ?
#
loop_
_entity_poly.entity_id
_entity_poly.type
_entity_poly.pdbx_seq_one_letter_code
_entity_poly.pdbx_strand_id
1 'polypeptide(L)'
;MTLGMLASQQLAEEIEPGITRNKWTLFRAICDARPALGVTDRALTVLDALLTFYPDNELSQERGLIVFPSNAQLSIRARGMTAATLRRHLAVLVDAGLILRKDSANAKRYARRDRAGDVAEAFGFSVAPLLARATEIEALAAQAVADRELMRITRERLTICRRDVAKLIAAALEEGADGDWEKITCMFREIVAGLRVRPGLSTWRFALDEMSFVREEIVNQLETQTKTQKMHANESQIERHIQ
;
A
#
# COMPACT_ATOMS: atom_id res chain seq x y z
N MET A 1 -23.98 -9.33 -14.88
CA MET A 1 -24.03 -10.00 -13.58
C MET A 1 -22.76 -10.83 -13.46
N THR A 2 -21.82 -10.44 -12.60
CA THR A 2 -20.59 -11.18 -12.31
C THR A 2 -20.71 -11.86 -10.94
N LEU A 3 -19.92 -12.90 -10.67
CA LEU A 3 -19.93 -13.60 -9.37
C LEU A 3 -19.64 -12.66 -8.19
N GLY A 4 -18.75 -11.67 -8.38
CA GLY A 4 -18.47 -10.64 -7.36
C GLY A 4 -19.66 -9.75 -7.01
N MET A 5 -20.55 -9.48 -7.98
CA MET A 5 -21.81 -8.74 -7.72
C MET A 5 -22.79 -9.55 -6.88
N LEU A 6 -22.90 -10.86 -7.11
CA LEU A 6 -23.77 -11.77 -6.33
C LEU A 6 -23.26 -11.94 -4.89
N ALA A 7 -21.95 -12.15 -4.73
CA ALA A 7 -21.33 -12.23 -3.41
C ALA A 7 -21.50 -10.92 -2.62
N SER A 8 -21.36 -9.77 -3.27
CA SER A 8 -21.56 -8.47 -2.61
C SER A 8 -23.03 -8.21 -2.25
N GLN A 9 -23.99 -8.76 -3.02
CA GLN A 9 -25.42 -8.71 -2.68
C GLN A 9 -25.75 -9.58 -1.48
N GLN A 10 -25.27 -10.82 -1.45
CA GLN A 10 -25.46 -11.74 -0.32
C GLN A 10 -24.83 -11.18 0.97
N LEU A 11 -23.60 -10.69 0.91
CA LEU A 11 -22.93 -10.07 2.06
C LEU A 11 -23.64 -8.81 2.56
N ALA A 12 -24.26 -8.03 1.66
CA ALA A 12 -25.04 -6.85 2.06
C ALA A 12 -26.35 -7.22 2.78
N GLU A 13 -26.89 -8.43 2.54
CA GLU A 13 -28.06 -8.99 3.22
C GLU A 13 -27.66 -9.64 4.58
N GLU A 14 -26.43 -10.10 4.72
CA GLU A 14 -25.89 -10.81 5.90
C GLU A 14 -25.10 -9.92 6.89
N ILE A 15 -25.22 -8.60 6.84
CA ILE A 15 -24.53 -7.73 7.81
C ILE A 15 -25.09 -8.00 9.21
N GLU A 16 -24.21 -8.37 10.16
CA GLU A 16 -24.64 -8.62 11.54
C GLU A 16 -25.30 -7.36 12.14
N PRO A 17 -26.44 -7.52 12.83
CA PRO A 17 -27.11 -6.41 13.49
C PRO A 17 -26.17 -5.70 14.47
N GLY A 18 -26.10 -4.38 14.38
CA GLY A 18 -25.29 -3.55 15.29
C GLY A 18 -23.87 -3.22 14.81
N ILE A 19 -23.41 -3.73 13.65
CA ILE A 19 -22.15 -3.26 13.06
C ILE A 19 -22.32 -1.81 12.60
N THR A 20 -21.49 -0.93 13.14
CA THR A 20 -21.36 0.46 12.68
C THR A 20 -19.91 0.79 12.33
N ARG A 21 -19.73 1.64 11.32
CA ARG A 21 -18.40 2.15 10.92
C ARG A 21 -18.46 3.61 10.52
N ASN A 22 -17.45 4.38 10.91
CA ASN A 22 -17.30 5.75 10.44
C ASN A 22 -16.96 5.77 8.94
N LYS A 23 -17.81 6.41 8.13
CA LYS A 23 -17.71 6.41 6.66
C LYS A 23 -16.38 6.95 6.14
N TRP A 24 -15.79 7.95 6.81
CA TRP A 24 -14.54 8.57 6.38
C TRP A 24 -13.31 7.75 6.77
N THR A 25 -13.40 7.04 7.90
CA THR A 25 -12.36 6.09 8.30
C THR A 25 -12.33 4.91 7.34
N LEU A 26 -13.51 4.37 7.01
CA LEU A 26 -13.63 3.31 6.02
C LEU A 26 -13.20 3.78 4.61
N PHE A 27 -13.57 5.00 4.21
CA PHE A 27 -13.11 5.57 2.93
C PHE A 27 -11.58 5.67 2.86
N ARG A 28 -10.90 6.10 3.93
CA ARG A 28 -9.43 6.10 3.99
C ARG A 28 -8.85 4.69 3.85
N ALA A 29 -9.44 3.70 4.52
CA ALA A 29 -9.04 2.30 4.37
C ALA A 29 -9.18 1.83 2.91
N ILE A 30 -10.27 2.18 2.23
CA ILE A 30 -10.45 1.89 0.79
C ILE A 30 -9.36 2.57 -0.06
N CYS A 31 -9.01 3.81 0.24
CA CYS A 31 -7.91 4.51 -0.45
C CYS A 31 -6.58 3.79 -0.27
N ASP A 32 -6.29 3.29 0.93
CA ASP A 32 -5.08 2.54 1.23
C ASP A 32 -5.05 1.16 0.56
N ALA A 33 -6.21 0.48 0.52
CA ALA A 33 -6.42 -0.82 -0.12
C ALA A 33 -6.66 -0.75 -1.63
N ARG A 34 -6.63 0.45 -2.23
CA ARG A 34 -6.95 0.71 -3.65
C ARG A 34 -6.33 -0.29 -4.63
N PRO A 35 -5.02 -0.63 -4.55
CA PRO A 35 -4.41 -1.57 -5.48
C PRO A 35 -5.01 -2.99 -5.37
N ALA A 36 -5.29 -3.45 -4.15
CA ALA A 36 -5.86 -4.77 -3.90
C ALA A 36 -7.34 -4.85 -4.33
N LEU A 37 -8.07 -3.75 -4.19
CA LEU A 37 -9.48 -3.64 -4.59
C LEU A 37 -9.67 -3.42 -6.09
N GLY A 38 -8.60 -3.20 -6.87
CA GLY A 38 -8.68 -3.00 -8.31
C GLY A 38 -9.39 -1.70 -8.73
N VAL A 39 -9.46 -0.71 -7.84
CA VAL A 39 -10.18 0.56 -8.09
C VAL A 39 -9.24 1.70 -8.48
N THR A 40 -9.77 2.63 -9.27
CA THR A 40 -9.00 3.79 -9.77
C THR A 40 -9.24 5.03 -8.90
N ASP A 41 -8.31 5.99 -8.89
CA ASP A 41 -8.47 7.25 -8.13
C ASP A 41 -9.74 8.03 -8.53
N ARG A 42 -10.09 7.96 -9.80
CA ARG A 42 -11.31 8.58 -10.32
C ARG A 42 -12.57 7.85 -9.83
N ALA A 43 -12.52 6.53 -9.65
CA ALA A 43 -13.60 5.79 -8.99
C ALA A 43 -13.71 6.16 -7.52
N LEU A 44 -12.60 6.30 -6.80
CA LEU A 44 -12.60 6.76 -5.41
C LEU A 44 -13.14 8.19 -5.26
N THR A 45 -12.88 9.07 -6.22
CA THR A 45 -13.50 10.42 -6.26
C THR A 45 -15.02 10.35 -6.36
N VAL A 46 -15.55 9.39 -7.11
CA VAL A 46 -17.01 9.18 -7.18
C VAL A 46 -17.55 8.57 -5.89
N LEU A 47 -16.81 7.65 -5.26
CA LEU A 47 -17.18 7.07 -3.96
C LEU A 47 -17.21 8.14 -2.86
N ASP A 48 -16.18 8.97 -2.77
CA ASP A 48 -16.11 10.14 -1.89
C ASP A 48 -17.34 11.01 -2.06
N ALA A 49 -17.64 11.40 -3.31
CA ALA A 49 -18.82 12.17 -3.64
C ALA A 49 -20.12 11.48 -3.22
N LEU A 50 -20.27 10.16 -3.40
CA LEU A 50 -21.44 9.39 -2.95
C LEU A 50 -21.60 9.44 -1.42
N LEU A 51 -20.52 9.28 -0.67
CA LEU A 51 -20.54 9.29 0.80
C LEU A 51 -20.92 10.65 1.39
N THR A 52 -20.72 11.75 0.66
CA THR A 52 -21.20 13.09 1.08
C THR A 52 -22.73 13.21 1.07
N PHE A 53 -23.44 12.39 0.31
CA PHE A 53 -24.92 12.39 0.29
C PHE A 53 -25.52 11.55 1.41
N TYR A 54 -24.70 10.76 2.11
CA TYR A 54 -25.11 10.05 3.31
C TYR A 54 -25.08 11.04 4.49
N PRO A 55 -26.20 11.27 5.20
CA PRO A 55 -26.33 12.38 6.14
C PRO A 55 -25.44 12.22 7.37
N ASP A 56 -25.30 11.00 7.88
CA ASP A 56 -24.54 10.72 9.09
C ASP A 56 -23.07 10.42 8.80
N ASN A 57 -22.25 10.42 9.85
CA ASN A 57 -20.85 9.96 9.75
C ASN A 57 -20.71 8.46 9.96
N GLU A 58 -21.71 7.80 10.55
CA GLU A 58 -21.69 6.37 10.83
C GLU A 58 -22.61 5.62 9.87
N LEU A 59 -22.02 4.65 9.17
CA LEU A 59 -22.75 3.68 8.37
C LEU A 59 -23.33 2.63 9.32
N SER A 60 -24.65 2.48 9.31
CA SER A 60 -25.37 1.45 10.06
C SER A 60 -26.59 0.98 9.26
N GLN A 61 -27.00 -0.28 9.43
CA GLN A 61 -28.20 -0.79 8.77
C GLN A 61 -29.47 -0.05 9.21
N GLU A 62 -29.55 0.34 10.49
CA GLU A 62 -30.70 1.03 11.09
C GLU A 62 -31.06 2.36 10.41
N ARG A 63 -30.06 3.03 9.82
CA ARG A 63 -30.22 4.38 9.23
C ARG A 63 -30.45 4.35 7.72
N GLY A 64 -30.48 3.16 7.12
CA GLY A 64 -30.67 2.96 5.69
C GLY A 64 -29.41 3.28 4.88
N LEU A 65 -28.88 2.29 4.16
CA LEU A 65 -27.59 2.38 3.46
C LEU A 65 -27.72 2.78 1.99
N ILE A 66 -28.77 3.52 1.61
CA ILE A 66 -29.04 3.89 0.21
C ILE A 66 -28.95 5.40 0.02
N VAL A 67 -28.10 5.83 -0.91
CA VAL A 67 -27.98 7.23 -1.35
C VAL A 67 -28.56 7.40 -2.76
N PHE A 68 -29.28 8.50 -2.99
CA PHE A 68 -30.00 8.75 -4.24
C PHE A 68 -29.68 10.13 -4.86
N PRO A 69 -28.40 10.45 -5.14
CA PRO A 69 -28.06 11.74 -5.72
C PRO A 69 -28.53 11.86 -7.18
N SER A 70 -28.92 13.08 -7.58
CA SER A 70 -29.08 13.39 -9.00
C SER A 70 -27.72 13.34 -9.72
N ASN A 71 -27.70 12.94 -11.00
CA ASN A 71 -26.45 12.91 -11.78
C ASN A 71 -25.76 14.29 -11.83
N ALA A 72 -26.54 15.38 -11.84
CA ALA A 72 -26.02 16.74 -11.83
C ALA A 72 -25.31 17.05 -10.50
N GLN A 73 -25.94 16.78 -9.35
CA GLN A 73 -25.31 17.00 -8.04
C GLN A 73 -24.10 16.09 -7.81
N LEU A 74 -24.20 14.83 -8.25
CA LEU A 74 -23.09 13.89 -8.15
C LEU A 74 -21.91 14.33 -9.02
N SER A 75 -22.17 14.83 -10.24
CA SER A 75 -21.15 15.42 -11.12
C SER A 75 -20.43 16.59 -10.47
N ILE A 76 -21.16 17.53 -9.86
CA ILE A 76 -20.59 18.69 -9.16
C ILE A 76 -19.63 18.24 -8.06
N ARG A 77 -20.05 17.30 -7.20
CA ARG A 77 -19.21 16.79 -6.10
C ARG A 77 -18.07 15.91 -6.59
N ALA A 78 -18.25 15.18 -7.70
CA ALA A 78 -17.20 14.40 -8.36
C ALA A 78 -16.32 15.25 -9.28
N ARG A 79 -16.05 16.51 -8.91
CA ARG A 79 -15.14 17.43 -9.63
C ARG A 79 -15.54 17.70 -11.08
N GLY A 80 -16.83 17.84 -11.35
CA GLY A 80 -17.36 18.18 -12.67
C GLY A 80 -17.28 17.04 -13.70
N MET A 81 -17.21 15.77 -13.27
CA MET A 81 -17.19 14.63 -14.19
C MET A 81 -18.43 14.62 -15.10
N THR A 82 -18.21 14.40 -16.40
CA THR A 82 -19.33 14.24 -17.34
C THR A 82 -20.14 12.99 -17.00
N ALA A 83 -21.41 12.94 -17.42
CA ALA A 83 -22.29 11.81 -17.16
C ALA A 83 -21.74 10.46 -17.69
N ALA A 84 -20.99 10.48 -18.80
CA ALA A 84 -20.35 9.28 -19.35
C ALA A 84 -19.22 8.78 -18.45
N THR A 85 -18.34 9.68 -18.02
CA THR A 85 -17.24 9.37 -17.09
C THR A 85 -17.76 8.89 -15.74
N LEU A 86 -18.82 9.52 -15.23
CA LEU A 86 -19.49 9.12 -14.01
C LEU A 86 -20.01 7.68 -14.10
N ARG A 87 -20.74 7.34 -15.18
CA ARG A 87 -21.25 5.98 -15.40
C ARG A 87 -20.13 4.94 -15.45
N ARG A 88 -19.02 5.25 -16.11
CA ARG A 88 -17.84 4.38 -16.16
C ARG A 88 -17.27 4.11 -14.76
N HIS A 89 -17.08 5.14 -13.96
CA HIS A 89 -16.51 4.98 -12.62
C HIS A 89 -17.48 4.37 -11.61
N LEU A 90 -18.78 4.60 -11.76
CA LEU A 90 -19.80 3.87 -11.01
C LEU A 90 -19.76 2.38 -11.33
N ALA A 91 -19.60 2.00 -12.60
CA ALA A 91 -19.43 0.59 -12.98
C ALA A 91 -18.20 -0.03 -12.30
N VAL A 92 -17.06 0.67 -12.29
CA VAL A 92 -15.85 0.21 -11.57
C VAL A 92 -16.12 -0.03 -10.08
N LEU A 93 -16.87 0.85 -9.41
CA LEU A 93 -17.21 0.66 -7.99
C LEU A 93 -18.16 -0.51 -7.76
N VAL A 94 -19.09 -0.76 -8.69
CA VAL A 94 -19.99 -1.92 -8.62
C VAL A 94 -19.24 -3.21 -8.90
N ASP A 95 -18.37 -3.23 -9.91
CA ASP A 95 -17.56 -4.39 -10.28
C ASP A 95 -16.59 -4.76 -9.15
N ALA A 96 -16.04 -3.76 -8.44
CA ALA A 96 -15.23 -3.96 -7.25
C ALA A 96 -16.05 -4.34 -6.00
N GLY A 97 -17.38 -4.40 -6.09
CA GLY A 97 -18.25 -4.77 -4.97
C GLY A 97 -18.27 -3.75 -3.83
N LEU A 98 -17.94 -2.48 -4.11
CA LEU A 98 -17.95 -1.40 -3.10
C LEU A 98 -19.32 -0.73 -2.99
N ILE A 99 -20.09 -0.73 -4.08
CA ILE A 99 -21.47 -0.24 -4.08
C ILE A 99 -22.37 -1.21 -4.85
N LEU A 100 -23.66 -1.19 -4.55
CA LEU A 100 -24.67 -1.88 -5.34
C LEU A 100 -25.60 -0.86 -5.98
N ARG A 101 -25.96 -1.13 -7.23
CA ARG A 101 -26.93 -0.31 -7.95
C ARG A 101 -28.31 -0.91 -7.74
N LYS A 102 -29.21 -0.16 -7.08
CA LYS A 102 -30.62 -0.54 -6.93
C LYS A 102 -31.43 0.23 -7.96
N ASP A 103 -31.54 -0.36 -9.15
CA ASP A 103 -32.32 0.21 -10.25
C ASP A 103 -33.82 -0.07 -10.06
N SER A 104 -34.68 0.91 -10.42
CA SER A 104 -36.12 0.66 -10.56
C SER A 104 -36.40 0.07 -11.94
N ALA A 105 -37.45 -0.76 -12.05
CA ALA A 105 -37.86 -1.41 -13.29
C ALA A 105 -38.23 -0.43 -14.44
N ASN A 106 -38.28 0.89 -14.19
CA ASN A 106 -38.82 1.87 -15.13
C ASN A 106 -37.83 3.00 -15.53
N ALA A 107 -36.53 2.82 -15.29
CA ALA A 107 -35.47 3.73 -15.73
C ALA A 107 -35.67 5.24 -15.40
N LYS A 108 -36.46 5.56 -14.36
CA LYS A 108 -36.61 6.91 -13.82
C LYS A 108 -36.40 6.90 -12.31
N ARG A 109 -35.53 7.79 -11.83
CA ARG A 109 -35.15 7.94 -10.41
C ARG A 109 -36.16 8.86 -9.73
N TYR A 110 -37.14 8.28 -9.05
CA TYR A 110 -38.07 9.00 -8.19
C TYR A 110 -38.07 8.38 -6.79
N ALA A 111 -37.96 9.20 -5.75
CA ALA A 111 -38.36 8.83 -4.41
C ALA A 111 -39.88 9.05 -4.31
N ARG A 112 -40.67 7.99 -4.15
CA ARG A 112 -42.08 8.13 -3.76
C ARG A 112 -42.10 8.24 -2.23
N ARG A 113 -42.43 9.42 -1.71
CA ARG A 113 -42.79 9.58 -0.29
C ARG A 113 -44.21 9.06 -0.14
N ASP A 114 -44.47 8.21 0.84
CA ASP A 114 -45.84 7.86 1.22
C ASP A 114 -46.52 9.07 1.88
N ARG A 115 -47.85 9.07 1.97
CA ARG A 115 -48.68 10.08 2.63
C ARG A 115 -48.29 10.33 4.10
N ALA A 116 -47.49 9.44 4.70
CA ALA A 116 -46.94 9.56 6.05
C ALA A 116 -45.51 10.17 6.10
N GLY A 117 -44.87 10.46 4.96
CA GLY A 117 -43.53 11.07 4.92
C GLY A 117 -42.35 10.07 4.89
N ASP A 118 -42.60 8.77 5.04
CA ASP A 118 -41.56 7.74 4.99
C ASP A 118 -41.25 7.26 3.56
N VAL A 119 -39.98 6.89 3.36
CA VAL A 119 -39.43 6.44 2.06
C VAL A 119 -39.84 5.00 1.81
N ALA A 120 -40.91 4.79 1.04
CA ALA A 120 -41.47 3.46 0.79
C ALA A 120 -40.55 2.55 -0.06
N GLU A 121 -39.77 3.10 -1.00
CA GLU A 121 -38.78 2.35 -1.79
C GLU A 121 -37.63 3.28 -2.23
N ALA A 122 -36.39 2.97 -1.85
CA ALA A 122 -35.23 3.76 -2.22
C ALA A 122 -34.52 3.17 -3.48
N PHE A 123 -34.59 3.90 -4.60
CA PHE A 123 -33.87 3.58 -5.84
C PHE A 123 -32.63 4.48 -5.97
N GLY A 124 -31.44 3.88 -5.98
CA GLY A 124 -30.17 4.62 -5.85
C GLY A 124 -28.95 3.71 -5.78
N PHE A 125 -27.92 4.15 -5.06
CA PHE A 125 -26.72 3.37 -4.78
C PHE A 125 -26.73 2.93 -3.33
N SER A 126 -26.68 1.61 -3.11
CA SER A 126 -26.48 1.04 -1.79
C SER A 126 -24.99 1.02 -1.46
N VAL A 127 -24.63 1.59 -0.31
CA VAL A 127 -23.30 1.51 0.31
C VAL A 127 -23.21 0.38 1.33
N ALA A 128 -24.24 -0.47 1.41
CA ALA A 128 -24.23 -1.65 2.28
C ALA A 128 -23.00 -2.57 2.10
N PRO A 129 -22.46 -2.79 0.88
CA PRO A 129 -21.25 -3.60 0.73
C PRO A 129 -20.04 -3.04 1.47
N LEU A 130 -19.95 -1.71 1.68
CA LEU A 130 -18.87 -1.11 2.45
C LEU A 130 -18.91 -1.60 3.90
N LEU A 131 -20.10 -1.66 4.49
CA LEU A 131 -20.28 -2.11 5.86
C LEU A 131 -20.08 -3.62 5.98
N ALA A 132 -20.63 -4.39 5.04
CA ALA A 132 -20.48 -5.84 4.99
C ALA A 132 -19.02 -6.29 4.86
N ARG A 133 -18.23 -5.56 4.07
CA ARG A 133 -16.81 -5.86 3.82
C ARG A 133 -15.87 -5.00 4.64
N ALA A 134 -16.36 -4.34 5.69
CA ALA A 134 -15.55 -3.38 6.45
C ALA A 134 -14.28 -4.03 7.01
N THR A 135 -14.40 -5.22 7.60
CA THR A 135 -13.27 -5.97 8.17
C THR A 135 -12.25 -6.41 7.10
N GLU A 136 -12.73 -6.88 5.95
CA GLU A 136 -11.88 -7.22 4.79
C GLU A 136 -11.10 -5.99 4.31
N ILE A 137 -11.80 -4.86 4.11
CA ILE A 137 -11.21 -3.60 3.64
C ILE A 137 -10.19 -3.08 4.64
N GLU A 138 -10.51 -3.10 5.94
CA GLU A 138 -9.61 -2.71 7.02
C GLU A 138 -8.35 -3.57 7.05
N ALA A 139 -8.49 -4.89 6.88
CA ALA A 139 -7.35 -5.80 6.79
C ALA A 139 -6.47 -5.55 5.56
N LEU A 140 -7.07 -5.33 4.39
CA LEU A 140 -6.34 -4.98 3.16
C LEU A 140 -5.60 -3.65 3.30
N ALA A 141 -6.22 -2.66 3.96
CA ALA A 141 -5.60 -1.37 4.23
C ALA A 141 -4.41 -1.51 5.18
N ALA A 142 -4.57 -2.26 6.27
CA ALA A 142 -3.49 -2.53 7.23
C ALA A 142 -2.30 -3.23 6.55
N GLN A 143 -2.56 -4.23 5.69
CA GLN A 143 -1.52 -4.88 4.91
C GLN A 143 -0.82 -3.90 3.97
N ALA A 144 -1.56 -3.07 3.25
CA ALA A 144 -0.99 -2.09 2.32
C ALA A 144 -0.11 -1.04 3.03
N VAL A 145 -0.47 -0.66 4.27
CA VAL A 145 0.35 0.23 5.10
C VAL A 145 1.62 -0.49 5.58
N ALA A 146 1.49 -1.73 6.06
CA ALA A 146 2.64 -2.54 6.48
C ALA A 146 3.64 -2.78 5.34
N ASP A 147 3.16 -3.07 4.14
CA ASP A 147 3.99 -3.28 2.95
C ASP A 147 4.76 -2.01 2.55
N ARG A 148 4.08 -0.86 2.59
CA ARG A 148 4.71 0.45 2.33
C ARG A 148 5.80 0.74 3.35
N GLU A 149 5.54 0.47 4.62
CA GLU A 149 6.50 0.70 5.70
C GLU A 149 7.71 -0.24 5.58
N LEU A 150 7.47 -1.52 5.31
CA LEU A 150 8.54 -2.49 5.07
C LEU A 150 9.41 -2.09 3.87
N MET A 151 8.78 -1.60 2.79
CA MET A 151 9.49 -1.07 1.63
C MET A 151 10.33 0.16 1.98
N ARG A 152 9.79 1.08 2.79
CA ARG A 152 10.50 2.27 3.27
C ARG A 152 11.75 1.88 4.08
N ILE A 153 11.58 1.03 5.10
CA ILE A 153 12.67 0.56 5.96
C ILE A 153 13.75 -0.17 5.13
N THR A 154 13.34 -1.04 4.21
CA THR A 154 14.29 -1.80 3.37
C THR A 154 15.11 -0.85 2.50
N ARG A 155 14.49 0.16 1.90
CA ARG A 155 15.19 1.16 1.08
C ARG A 155 16.14 2.03 1.90
N GLU A 156 15.74 2.40 3.11
CA GLU A 156 16.60 3.16 4.03
C GLU A 156 17.84 2.36 4.42
N ARG A 157 17.66 1.10 4.84
CA ARG A 157 18.76 0.18 5.16
C ARG A 157 19.70 -0.03 4.00
N LEU A 158 19.16 -0.24 2.79
CA LEU A 158 19.98 -0.40 1.59
C LEU A 158 20.77 0.87 1.26
N THR A 159 20.16 2.04 1.45
CA THR A 159 20.84 3.33 1.22
C THR A 159 22.02 3.51 2.17
N ILE A 160 21.85 3.14 3.45
CA ILE A 160 22.90 3.17 4.47
C ILE A 160 23.99 2.16 4.12
N CYS A 161 23.62 0.90 3.92
CA CYS A 161 24.57 -0.18 3.62
C CYS A 161 25.41 0.11 2.36
N ARG A 162 24.78 0.63 1.29
CA ARG A 162 25.48 1.06 0.08
C ARG A 162 26.50 2.16 0.35
N ARG A 163 26.18 3.12 1.22
CA ARG A 163 27.09 4.20 1.61
C ARG A 163 28.26 3.64 2.43
N ASP A 164 27.99 2.71 3.34
CA ASP A 164 29.01 2.10 4.19
C ASP A 164 29.99 1.27 3.34
N VAL A 165 29.50 0.42 2.45
CA VAL A 165 30.33 -0.36 1.51
C VAL A 165 31.22 0.56 0.67
N ALA A 166 30.66 1.62 0.09
CA ALA A 166 31.44 2.57 -0.70
C ALA A 166 32.55 3.25 0.12
N LYS A 167 32.27 3.60 1.38
CA LYS A 167 33.28 4.19 2.29
C LYS A 167 34.36 3.19 2.69
N LEU A 168 33.98 1.95 2.98
CA LEU A 168 34.93 0.91 3.36
C LEU A 168 35.88 0.56 2.21
N ILE A 169 35.36 0.45 0.98
CA ILE A 169 36.19 0.25 -0.22
C ILE A 169 37.15 1.44 -0.40
N ALA A 170 36.66 2.67 -0.29
CA ALA A 170 37.51 3.86 -0.42
C ALA A 170 38.63 3.89 0.64
N ALA A 171 38.30 3.66 1.91
CA ALA A 171 39.28 3.62 2.99
C ALA A 171 40.31 2.50 2.80
N ALA A 172 39.87 1.30 2.38
CA ALA A 172 40.78 0.19 2.13
C ALA A 172 41.78 0.50 1.00
N LEU A 173 41.33 1.16 -0.07
CA LEU A 173 42.20 1.60 -1.17
C LEU A 173 43.15 2.73 -0.74
N GLU A 174 42.68 3.68 0.05
CA GLU A 174 43.49 4.81 0.56
C GLU A 174 44.59 4.35 1.53
N GLU A 175 44.27 3.40 2.41
CA GLU A 175 45.22 2.83 3.39
C GLU A 175 46.11 1.73 2.78
N GLY A 176 45.90 1.35 1.51
CA GLY A 176 46.66 0.31 0.85
C GLY A 176 46.48 -1.08 1.48
N ALA A 177 45.29 -1.36 2.00
CA ALA A 177 44.96 -2.65 2.59
C ALA A 177 45.12 -3.78 1.56
N ASP A 178 45.62 -4.93 1.98
CA ASP A 178 45.72 -6.10 1.10
C ASP A 178 44.32 -6.60 0.71
N GLY A 179 44.16 -7.26 -0.43
CA GLY A 179 42.88 -7.89 -0.81
C GLY A 179 42.42 -7.61 -2.23
N ASP A 180 41.42 -8.38 -2.66
CA ASP A 180 40.85 -8.30 -4.00
C ASP A 180 39.74 -7.22 -4.07
N TRP A 181 40.14 -5.97 -3.86
CA TRP A 181 39.24 -4.82 -3.87
C TRP A 181 38.58 -4.59 -5.24
N GLU A 182 39.22 -5.03 -6.33
CA GLU A 182 38.66 -4.99 -7.68
C GLU A 182 37.42 -5.89 -7.79
N LYS A 183 37.52 -7.14 -7.33
CA LYS A 183 36.38 -8.06 -7.31
C LYS A 183 35.24 -7.56 -6.43
N ILE A 184 35.55 -7.05 -5.23
CA ILE A 184 34.56 -6.47 -4.32
C ILE A 184 33.86 -5.27 -4.97
N THR A 185 34.63 -4.40 -5.63
CA THR A 185 34.09 -3.24 -6.35
C THR A 185 33.21 -3.65 -7.52
N CYS A 186 33.56 -4.73 -8.23
CA CYS A 186 32.75 -5.30 -9.29
C CYS A 186 31.38 -5.77 -8.76
N MET A 187 31.38 -6.62 -7.71
CA MET A 187 30.16 -7.11 -7.07
C MET A 187 29.26 -5.95 -6.60
N PHE A 188 29.85 -4.93 -5.96
CA PHE A 188 29.12 -3.73 -5.55
C PHE A 188 28.43 -3.03 -6.73
N ARG A 189 29.13 -2.86 -7.86
CA ARG A 189 28.58 -2.22 -9.06
C ARG A 189 27.45 -3.03 -9.68
N GLU A 190 27.57 -4.36 -9.70
CA GLU A 190 26.53 -5.27 -10.21
C GLU A 190 25.23 -5.15 -9.40
N ILE A 191 25.32 -5.17 -8.07
CA ILE A 191 24.16 -5.00 -7.18
C ILE A 191 23.49 -3.64 -7.45
N VAL A 192 24.28 -2.56 -7.52
CA VAL A 192 23.75 -1.21 -7.79
C VAL A 192 23.12 -1.10 -9.18
N ALA A 193 23.66 -1.77 -10.19
CA ALA A 193 23.08 -1.81 -11.53
C ALA A 193 21.73 -2.54 -11.53
N GLY A 194 21.62 -3.66 -10.80
CA GLY A 194 20.37 -4.42 -10.65
C GLY A 194 19.20 -3.61 -10.09
N LEU A 195 19.48 -2.67 -9.18
CA LEU A 195 18.46 -1.79 -8.57
C LEU A 195 17.77 -0.85 -9.56
N ARG A 196 18.39 -0.52 -10.71
CA ARG A 196 17.79 0.37 -11.71
C ARG A 196 16.72 -0.32 -12.56
N VAL A 197 16.76 -1.64 -12.64
CA VAL A 197 16.00 -2.42 -13.64
C VAL A 197 14.70 -3.01 -13.07
N ARG A 198 14.59 -3.18 -11.74
CA ARG A 198 13.43 -3.86 -11.12
C ARG A 198 12.91 -3.14 -9.86
N PRO A 199 11.76 -2.45 -9.93
CA PRO A 199 11.13 -1.91 -8.75
C PRO A 199 10.24 -2.98 -8.10
N GLY A 200 10.63 -3.49 -6.92
CA GLY A 200 9.80 -4.42 -6.15
C GLY A 200 10.42 -4.77 -4.79
N LEU A 201 9.60 -5.02 -3.77
CA LEU A 201 10.07 -5.31 -2.41
C LEU A 201 11.04 -6.50 -2.36
N SER A 202 10.77 -7.56 -3.14
CA SER A 202 11.66 -8.72 -3.25
C SER A 202 13.03 -8.34 -3.80
N THR A 203 13.09 -7.50 -4.83
CA THR A 203 14.35 -6.98 -5.38
C THR A 203 15.10 -6.13 -4.36
N TRP A 204 14.40 -5.24 -3.64
CA TRP A 204 15.03 -4.41 -2.61
C TRP A 204 15.61 -5.24 -1.47
N ARG A 205 14.90 -6.31 -1.04
CA ARG A 205 15.37 -7.23 -0.01
C ARG A 205 16.58 -8.02 -0.46
N PHE A 206 16.51 -8.63 -1.65
CA PHE A 206 17.63 -9.37 -2.21
C PHE A 206 18.89 -8.52 -2.34
N ALA A 207 18.75 -7.30 -2.87
CA ALA A 207 19.88 -6.38 -2.98
C ALA A 207 20.41 -5.92 -1.61
N LEU A 208 19.57 -5.81 -0.59
CA LEU A 208 20.02 -5.50 0.77
C LEU A 208 20.83 -6.67 1.36
N ASP A 209 20.38 -7.90 1.15
CA ASP A 209 21.08 -9.10 1.64
C ASP A 209 22.44 -9.24 0.96
N GLU A 210 22.50 -9.10 -0.38
CA GLU A 210 23.77 -9.10 -1.14
C GLU A 210 24.71 -7.98 -0.71
N MET A 211 24.19 -6.75 -0.55
CA MET A 211 24.99 -5.61 -0.12
C MET A 211 25.54 -5.81 1.30
N SER A 212 24.74 -6.43 2.18
CA SER A 212 25.13 -6.73 3.56
C SER A 212 26.22 -7.79 3.60
N PHE A 213 26.13 -8.82 2.74
CA PHE A 213 27.19 -9.80 2.55
C PHE A 213 28.50 -9.15 2.09
N VAL A 214 28.45 -8.29 1.07
CA VAL A 214 29.63 -7.53 0.61
C VAL A 214 30.23 -6.69 1.75
N ARG A 215 29.39 -6.05 2.56
CA ARG A 215 29.85 -5.27 3.72
C ARG A 215 30.57 -6.16 4.74
N GLU A 216 30.02 -7.33 5.08
CA GLU A 216 30.62 -8.27 6.02
C GLU A 216 31.96 -8.80 5.52
N GLU A 217 32.05 -9.16 4.24
CA GLU A 217 33.31 -9.60 3.62
C GLU A 217 34.39 -8.54 3.71
N ILE A 218 34.07 -7.27 3.43
CA ILE A 218 35.04 -6.16 3.55
C ILE A 218 35.50 -6.01 5.00
N VAL A 219 34.58 -6.00 5.96
CA VAL A 219 34.91 -5.86 7.39
C VAL A 219 35.80 -7.03 7.84
N ASN A 220 35.47 -8.27 7.46
CA ASN A 220 36.25 -9.44 7.82
C ASN A 220 37.68 -9.39 7.26
N GLN A 221 37.87 -8.95 6.01
CA GLN A 221 39.20 -8.80 5.43
C GLN A 221 40.03 -7.74 6.16
N LEU A 222 39.45 -6.56 6.44
CA LEU A 222 40.12 -5.48 7.16
C LEU A 222 40.45 -5.86 8.62
N GLU A 223 39.54 -6.53 9.32
CA GLU A 223 39.77 -7.01 10.68
C GLU A 223 40.89 -8.06 10.74
N THR A 224 40.92 -8.99 9.79
CA THR A 224 41.95 -10.04 9.72
C THR A 224 43.32 -9.42 9.55
N GLN A 225 43.46 -8.44 8.65
CA GLN A 225 44.72 -7.72 8.45
C GLN A 225 45.16 -6.93 9.67
N THR A 226 44.23 -6.26 10.34
CA THR A 226 44.51 -5.53 11.58
C THR A 226 45.03 -6.47 12.68
N LYS A 227 44.47 -7.69 12.78
CA LYS A 227 44.94 -8.71 13.73
C LYS A 227 46.32 -9.25 13.35
N THR A 228 46.57 -9.53 12.07
CA THR A 228 47.87 -9.99 11.57
C THR A 228 48.97 -8.94 11.80
N GLN A 229 48.71 -7.67 11.51
CA GLN A 229 49.65 -6.58 11.78
C GLN A 229 49.99 -6.45 13.27
N LYS A 230 49.00 -6.58 14.17
CA LYS A 230 49.23 -6.57 15.62
C LYS A 230 50.07 -7.76 16.11
N MET A 231 49.88 -8.96 15.54
CA MET A 231 50.70 -10.12 15.87
C MET A 231 52.15 -9.94 15.45
N HIS A 232 52.40 -9.46 14.22
CA HIS A 232 53.76 -9.18 13.75
C HIS A 232 54.44 -8.05 14.53
N ALA A 233 53.70 -7.01 14.92
CA ALA A 233 54.22 -5.92 15.74
C ALA A 233 54.62 -6.38 17.16
N ASN A 234 53.90 -7.35 17.73
CA ASN A 234 54.25 -7.94 19.02
C ASN A 234 55.43 -8.93 18.91
N GLU A 235 55.51 -9.74 17.85
CA GLU A 235 56.66 -10.62 17.59
C GLU A 235 57.96 -9.82 17.40
N SER A 236 57.89 -8.66 16.77
CA SER A 236 59.04 -7.77 16.60
C SER A 236 59.42 -6.97 17.87
N GLN A 237 58.64 -7.07 18.95
CA GLN A 237 58.97 -6.52 20.27
C GLN A 237 59.60 -7.54 21.25
N ILE A 238 59.79 -8.79 20.84
CA ILE A 238 60.44 -9.80 21.69
C ILE A 238 61.93 -9.90 21.31
N GLU A 239 62.76 -9.75 22.34
CA GLU A 239 64.21 -10.00 22.39
C GLU A 239 65.16 -8.91 21.87
N ARG A 240 65.46 -7.96 22.75
CA ARG A 240 66.86 -7.72 23.14
C ARG A 240 67.02 -7.89 24.64
N HIS A 241 67.12 -9.14 25.08
CA HIS A 241 67.65 -9.46 26.40
C HIS A 241 69.17 -9.26 26.33
N ILE A 242 69.66 -8.16 26.93
CA ILE A 242 71.09 -7.89 27.06
C ILE A 242 71.53 -8.57 28.36
N GLN A 243 72.39 -9.58 28.22
CA GLN A 243 73.12 -10.22 29.33
C GLN A 243 74.13 -9.26 29.96
#